data_AF-A0A1Q3Y7B6-F1
#
_entry.id   AF-A0A1Q3Y7B6-F1
#
_cell.length_a   1.000
_cell.length_b   1.000
_cell.length_c   1.000
_cell.angle_alpha   90.00
_cell.angle_beta   90.00
_cell.angle_gamma   90.00
#
_symmetry.space_group_name_H-M   'P 1'
#
loop_
_entity.id
_entity.type
_entity.pdbx_description
1 polymer ?
#
loop_
_entity_poly.entity_id
_entity_poly.type
_entity_poly.pdbx_seq_one_letter_code
_entity_poly.pdbx_strand_id
1 'polypeptide(L)'
;MLALVAALGMGGVPCVPAHAATATASSRAVHKESPVKAQEDVTLFTAVPGAVYLNGGIGQDEQMSMRRDASHWPLRMTFSDKANDEFVADVGLKVFDAHGQAVLRLKDAGPMTYVQLPQGEYHITASYRGDTLTRNVHVGPRGLDANFHWAG
;
A
#
# COMPACT_ATOMS: atom_id res chain seq x y z
N MET A 1 -3.59 -10.67 48.76
CA MET A 1 -5.05 -10.84 48.72
C MET A 1 -5.60 -10.44 50.08
N LEU A 2 -6.04 -9.18 50.23
CA LEU A 2 -7.18 -8.76 51.06
C LEU A 2 -7.45 -7.28 50.73
N ALA A 3 -8.72 -6.97 50.56
CA ALA A 3 -9.26 -5.73 50.02
C ALA A 3 -9.89 -4.86 51.13
N LEU A 4 -10.52 -3.77 50.67
CA LEU A 4 -11.46 -2.84 51.34
C LEU A 4 -10.85 -1.65 52.10
N VAL A 5 -11.40 -0.42 52.08
CA VAL A 5 -12.40 0.33 51.27
C VAL A 5 -12.65 1.67 51.99
N ALA A 6 -13.24 2.61 51.26
CA ALA A 6 -14.08 3.73 51.70
C ALA A 6 -13.43 5.09 52.04
N ALA A 7 -13.76 6.00 51.14
CA ALA A 7 -13.79 7.45 51.27
C ALA A 7 -14.83 7.95 52.28
N LEU A 8 -14.70 9.20 52.75
CA LEU A 8 -15.68 10.30 52.54
C LEU A 8 -15.42 11.53 53.42
N GLY A 9 -15.56 12.71 52.79
CA GLY A 9 -16.09 13.95 53.35
C GLY A 9 -15.05 14.94 53.92
N MET A 10 -15.29 16.24 53.98
CA MET A 10 -16.36 17.14 53.52
C MET A 10 -15.87 18.58 53.82
N GLY A 11 -16.26 19.56 53.02
CA GLY A 11 -16.18 20.99 53.36
C GLY A 11 -15.56 21.84 52.25
N GLY A 12 -16.15 22.92 51.77
CA GLY A 12 -17.38 23.61 52.13
C GLY A 12 -17.64 24.70 51.08
N VAL A 13 -18.91 24.99 50.85
CA VAL A 13 -19.42 26.12 50.04
C VAL A 13 -19.54 27.37 50.93
N PRO A 14 -19.33 28.57 50.38
CA PRO A 14 -20.43 29.56 50.38
C PRO A 14 -20.51 30.35 49.04
N CYS A 15 -21.71 30.62 48.48
CA CYS A 15 -22.60 31.79 48.72
C CYS A 15 -21.93 33.10 48.23
N VAL A 16 -22.46 33.94 47.31
CA VAL A 16 -23.72 34.73 47.32
C VAL A 16 -24.01 35.32 45.87
N PRO A 17 -24.98 36.23 45.56
CA PRO A 17 -25.98 36.00 44.51
C PRO A 17 -26.14 37.09 43.40
N ALA A 18 -26.95 36.75 42.40
CA ALA A 18 -27.95 37.56 41.67
C ALA A 18 -27.66 39.04 41.27
N HIS A 19 -27.56 39.26 39.96
CA HIS A 19 -28.39 40.26 39.27
C HIS A 19 -28.82 39.78 37.88
N ALA A 20 -30.05 40.14 37.53
CA ALA A 20 -30.89 39.50 36.54
C ALA A 20 -30.52 39.80 35.07
N ALA A 21 -30.74 38.75 34.27
CA ALA A 21 -31.07 38.69 32.85
C ALA A 21 -31.27 39.99 32.05
N THR A 22 -30.67 40.02 30.85
CA THR A 22 -31.47 40.02 29.62
C THR A 22 -30.67 39.45 28.45
N ALA A 23 -31.34 38.60 27.68
CA ALA A 23 -30.79 37.72 26.67
C ALA A 23 -30.48 38.45 25.35
N THR A 24 -29.49 37.95 24.61
CA THR A 24 -29.58 37.87 23.15
C THR A 24 -28.95 36.55 22.73
N ALA A 25 -29.81 35.66 22.25
CA ALA A 25 -29.45 34.39 21.68
C ALA A 25 -28.88 34.57 20.27
N SER A 26 -27.86 33.79 19.90
CA SER A 26 -27.94 33.01 18.65
C SER A 26 -26.82 31.96 18.60
N SER A 27 -27.24 30.70 18.64
CA SER A 27 -26.78 29.56 17.81
C SER A 27 -25.27 29.27 17.77
N ARG A 28 -24.77 28.05 18.02
CA ARG A 28 -25.24 26.75 17.55
C ARG A 28 -24.42 25.69 18.28
N ALA A 29 -25.05 24.55 18.56
CA ALA A 29 -24.53 23.42 19.31
C ALA A 29 -23.08 23.04 18.94
N VAL A 30 -22.24 22.99 19.97
CA VAL A 30 -20.98 22.24 19.98
C VAL A 30 -21.36 20.77 19.87
N HIS A 31 -21.35 20.24 18.66
CA HIS A 31 -21.26 18.80 18.48
C HIS A 31 -19.85 18.38 18.89
N LYS A 32 -19.79 17.67 20.02
CA LYS A 32 -18.67 16.83 20.40
C LYS A 32 -18.54 15.76 19.32
N GLU A 33 -17.53 15.90 18.45
CA GLU A 33 -17.04 14.81 17.65
C GLU A 33 -15.53 14.74 17.79
N SER A 34 -15.09 13.57 18.25
CA SER A 34 -13.73 13.18 18.59
C SER A 34 -12.81 13.19 17.33
N PRO A 35 -11.48 13.15 17.51
CA PRO A 35 -10.53 13.74 16.59
C PRO A 35 -10.23 12.83 15.40
N VAL A 36 -10.35 13.37 14.18
CA VAL A 36 -9.70 12.81 12.98
C VAL A 36 -9.17 13.97 12.15
N LYS A 37 -7.87 14.22 12.28
CA LYS A 37 -7.07 14.63 11.12
C LYS A 37 -6.07 13.53 10.92
N ALA A 38 -6.46 12.63 10.02
CA ALA A 38 -5.63 11.58 9.49
C ALA A 38 -4.23 12.14 9.23
N GLN A 39 -3.27 11.48 9.86
CA GLN A 39 -1.86 11.49 9.54
C GLN A 39 -1.71 11.58 8.02
N GLU A 40 -1.12 12.67 7.52
CA GLU A 40 -0.54 12.65 6.19
C GLU A 40 0.51 11.54 6.22
N ASP A 41 0.25 10.44 5.52
CA ASP A 41 1.21 9.35 5.34
C ASP A 41 2.45 10.00 4.72
N VAL A 42 3.45 10.25 5.56
CA VAL A 42 4.78 10.61 5.10
C VAL A 42 5.21 9.38 4.31
N THR A 43 5.08 9.44 2.99
CA THR A 43 5.54 8.38 2.09
C THR A 43 7.03 8.20 2.36
N LEU A 44 7.34 7.27 3.26
CA LEU A 44 8.70 6.93 3.61
C LEU A 44 9.24 6.17 2.40
N PHE A 45 9.86 6.90 1.47
CA PHE A 45 10.68 6.30 0.41
C PHE A 45 11.93 5.72 1.08
N THR A 46 11.78 4.57 1.74
CA THR A 46 12.93 3.71 2.04
C THR A 46 13.59 3.42 0.70
N ALA A 47 14.85 3.82 0.57
CA ALA A 47 15.72 3.39 -0.52
C ALA A 47 15.75 1.86 -0.50
N VAL A 48 14.97 1.27 -1.40
CA VAL A 48 14.96 -0.16 -1.67
C VAL A 48 16.30 -0.46 -2.33
N PRO A 49 17.08 -1.46 -1.90
CA PRO A 49 18.21 -1.93 -2.70
C PRO A 49 17.70 -2.22 -4.11
N GLY A 50 18.13 -1.43 -5.10
CA GLY A 50 17.49 -1.40 -6.41
C GLY A 50 17.92 -2.60 -7.23
N ALA A 51 17.03 -3.57 -7.42
CA ALA A 51 17.21 -4.54 -8.49
C ALA A 51 17.23 -3.84 -9.86
N VAL A 52 18.08 -4.29 -10.78
CA VAL A 52 18.05 -3.81 -12.16
C VAL A 52 16.76 -4.32 -12.81
N TYR A 53 16.02 -3.47 -13.48
CA TYR A 53 14.76 -3.84 -14.11
C TYR A 53 14.59 -3.19 -15.49
N LEU A 54 13.74 -3.80 -16.30
CA LEU A 54 13.23 -3.28 -17.56
C LEU A 54 11.70 -3.27 -17.50
N ASN A 55 11.08 -2.10 -17.65
CA ASN A 55 9.64 -1.95 -17.62
C ASN A 55 9.14 -1.33 -18.94
N GLY A 56 8.06 -1.86 -19.49
CA GLY A 56 7.49 -1.39 -20.75
C GLY A 56 6.47 -2.36 -21.32
N GLY A 57 6.45 -2.49 -22.64
CA GLY A 57 5.57 -3.38 -23.38
C GLY A 57 4.25 -2.74 -23.78
N ILE A 58 4.19 -1.40 -23.87
CA ILE A 58 2.98 -0.69 -24.32
C ILE A 58 2.82 -0.86 -25.84
N GLY A 59 3.92 -0.76 -26.59
CA GLY A 59 3.93 -0.95 -28.05
C GLY A 59 4.30 -2.38 -28.46
N GLN A 60 3.81 -2.84 -29.63
CA GLN A 60 4.13 -4.17 -30.14
C GLN A 60 5.64 -4.37 -30.37
N ASP A 61 6.34 -3.38 -30.92
CA ASP A 61 7.79 -3.46 -31.16
C ASP A 61 8.58 -3.57 -29.85
N GLU A 62 8.17 -2.82 -28.83
CA GLU A 62 8.76 -2.89 -27.49
C GLU A 62 8.53 -4.26 -26.86
N GLN A 63 7.29 -4.77 -26.92
CA GLN A 63 6.98 -6.12 -26.46
C GLN A 63 7.83 -7.16 -27.18
N MET A 64 7.98 -7.06 -28.51
CA MET A 64 8.82 -7.98 -29.28
C MET A 64 10.29 -7.90 -28.86
N SER A 65 10.82 -6.69 -28.68
CA SER A 65 12.21 -6.50 -28.21
C SER A 65 12.40 -7.10 -26.83
N MET A 66 11.50 -6.82 -25.89
CA MET A 66 11.54 -7.40 -24.55
C MET A 66 11.48 -8.94 -24.62
N ARG A 67 10.54 -9.51 -25.36
CA ARG A 67 10.43 -10.98 -25.52
C ARG A 67 11.69 -11.62 -26.09
N ARG A 68 12.42 -10.92 -26.97
CA ARG A 68 13.72 -11.40 -27.51
C ARG A 68 14.81 -11.41 -26.44
N ASP A 69 14.81 -10.42 -25.55
CA ASP A 69 15.79 -10.30 -24.47
C ASP A 69 15.43 -11.12 -23.22
N ALA A 70 14.22 -11.68 -23.17
CA ALA A 70 13.64 -12.38 -22.01
C ALA A 70 14.54 -13.44 -21.37
N SER A 71 15.36 -14.15 -22.15
CA SER A 71 16.27 -15.18 -21.63
C SER A 71 17.32 -14.64 -20.67
N HIS A 72 17.66 -13.35 -20.76
CA HIS A 72 18.62 -12.70 -19.86
C HIS A 72 18.01 -12.27 -18.53
N TRP A 73 16.69 -12.34 -18.38
CA TRP A 73 15.97 -11.83 -17.21
C TRP A 73 15.40 -12.98 -16.37
N PRO A 74 15.89 -13.18 -15.13
CA PRO A 74 15.46 -14.26 -14.25
C PRO A 74 13.98 -14.18 -13.82
N LEU A 75 13.43 -12.97 -13.65
CA LEU A 75 12.02 -12.78 -13.36
C LEU A 75 11.37 -11.94 -14.46
N ARG A 76 10.30 -12.45 -15.05
CA ARG A 76 9.53 -11.79 -16.09
C ARG A 76 8.08 -11.73 -15.66
N MET A 77 7.51 -10.54 -15.63
CA MET A 77 6.13 -10.33 -15.21
C MET A 77 5.32 -9.75 -16.34
N THR A 78 4.08 -10.21 -16.46
CA THR A 78 3.12 -9.70 -17.43
C THR A 78 1.82 -9.36 -16.72
N PHE A 79 1.25 -8.20 -17.04
CA PHE A 79 0.05 -7.66 -16.38
C PHE A 79 -1.09 -7.51 -17.38
N SER A 80 -2.27 -8.04 -17.05
CA SER A 80 -3.44 -7.95 -17.92
C SER A 80 -4.76 -8.00 -17.16
N ASP A 81 -5.80 -7.42 -17.73
CA ASP A 81 -7.16 -7.43 -17.22
C ASP A 81 -8.03 -8.40 -18.05
N LYS A 82 -8.62 -9.41 -17.41
CA LYS A 82 -9.48 -10.40 -18.07
C LYS A 82 -10.78 -9.81 -18.58
N ALA A 83 -11.29 -8.75 -17.98
CA ALA A 83 -12.55 -8.16 -18.44
C ALA A 83 -12.44 -7.62 -19.88
N ASN A 84 -11.24 -7.19 -20.27
CA ASN A 84 -10.96 -6.58 -21.56
C ASN A 84 -9.96 -7.37 -22.42
N ASP A 85 -9.43 -8.50 -21.91
CA ASP A 85 -8.31 -9.26 -22.49
C ASP A 85 -7.14 -8.33 -22.89
N GLU A 86 -6.90 -7.31 -22.07
CA GLU A 86 -6.01 -6.20 -22.38
C GLU A 86 -4.78 -6.21 -21.45
N PHE A 87 -3.62 -5.89 -22.01
CA PHE A 87 -2.41 -5.63 -21.22
C PHE A 87 -2.53 -4.30 -20.49
N VAL A 88 -2.25 -4.30 -19.18
CA VAL A 88 -2.45 -3.10 -18.34
C VAL A 88 -1.13 -2.49 -17.90
N ALA A 89 -1.15 -1.16 -17.74
CA ALA A 89 -0.10 -0.38 -17.11
C ALA A 89 -0.58 0.17 -15.75
N ASP A 90 0.20 1.09 -15.16
CA ASP A 90 -0.11 1.72 -13.86
C ASP A 90 -0.29 0.71 -12.72
N VAL A 91 0.45 -0.40 -12.80
CA VAL A 91 0.43 -1.43 -11.76
C VAL A 91 1.38 -1.03 -10.63
N GLY A 92 0.84 -0.88 -9.42
CA GLY A 92 1.61 -0.75 -8.20
C GLY A 92 2.30 -2.05 -7.86
N LEU A 93 3.57 -2.19 -8.23
CA LEU A 93 4.37 -3.40 -8.07
C LEU A 93 5.31 -3.29 -6.88
N LYS A 94 5.32 -4.32 -6.02
CA LYS A 94 6.33 -4.52 -4.99
C LYS A 94 6.82 -5.95 -5.03
N VAL A 95 8.14 -6.12 -4.97
CA VAL A 95 8.80 -7.43 -4.87
C VAL A 95 9.59 -7.44 -3.58
N PHE A 96 9.42 -8.51 -2.82
CA PHE A 96 10.10 -8.76 -1.55
C PHE A 96 10.91 -10.05 -1.65
N ASP A 97 12.08 -10.08 -1.03
CA ASP A 97 12.88 -11.29 -0.87
C ASP A 97 12.31 -12.23 0.22
N ALA A 98 12.96 -13.37 0.42
CA ALA A 98 12.60 -14.34 1.44
C ALA A 98 12.66 -13.80 2.89
N HIS A 99 13.38 -12.70 3.13
CA HIS A 99 13.50 -12.04 4.43
C HIS A 99 12.45 -10.92 4.62
N GLY A 100 11.57 -10.71 3.64
CA GLY A 100 10.57 -9.65 3.66
C GLY A 100 11.13 -8.26 3.33
N GLN A 101 12.38 -8.18 2.86
CA GLN A 101 12.96 -6.92 2.40
C GLN A 101 12.43 -6.60 1.01
N ALA A 102 11.93 -5.39 0.81
CA ALA A 102 11.61 -4.95 -0.54
C ALA A 102 12.91 -4.88 -1.35
N VAL A 103 12.88 -5.41 -2.58
CA VAL A 103 13.98 -5.38 -3.57
C VAL A 103 13.60 -4.65 -4.86
N LEU A 104 12.29 -4.44 -5.07
CA LEU A 104 11.78 -3.60 -6.14
C LEU A 104 10.47 -2.95 -5.68
N ARG A 105 10.30 -1.66 -6.01
CA ARG A 105 9.03 -0.94 -5.89
C ARG A 105 8.84 -0.06 -7.12
N LEU A 106 7.77 -0.27 -7.86
CA LEU A 106 7.37 0.56 -8.98
C LEU A 106 5.93 1.01 -8.77
N LYS A 107 5.66 2.30 -8.95
CA LYS A 107 4.29 2.83 -8.90
C LYS A 107 3.51 2.56 -10.20
N ASP A 108 4.21 2.61 -11.33
CA ASP A 108 3.61 2.60 -12.67
C ASP A 108 4.21 1.48 -13.52
N ALA A 109 4.05 0.21 -13.12
CA ALA A 109 4.56 -0.91 -13.91
C ALA A 109 3.67 -1.16 -15.14
N GLY A 110 4.23 -0.96 -16.33
CA GLY A 110 3.64 -1.28 -17.63
C GLY A 110 3.66 -2.77 -18.03
N PRO A 111 2.86 -3.16 -19.05
CA PRO A 111 2.43 -4.52 -19.39
C PRO A 111 3.41 -5.66 -19.16
N MET A 112 4.69 -5.39 -19.39
CA MET A 112 5.78 -6.31 -19.18
C MET A 112 6.82 -5.66 -18.26
N THR A 113 7.21 -6.37 -17.20
CA THR A 113 8.29 -5.94 -16.30
C THR A 113 9.24 -7.08 -16.04
N TYR A 114 10.50 -6.89 -16.38
CA TYR A 114 11.57 -7.85 -16.20
C TYR A 114 12.53 -7.37 -15.13
N VAL A 115 13.02 -8.28 -14.29
CA VAL A 115 13.81 -7.94 -13.11
C VAL A 115 14.99 -8.88 -12.99
N GLN A 116 16.17 -8.29 -12.79
CA GLN A 116 17.39 -9.00 -12.48
C GLN A 116 17.41 -9.31 -10.98
N LEU A 117 17.17 -10.58 -10.64
CA LEU A 117 17.17 -11.06 -9.26
C LEU A 117 18.10 -12.27 -9.11
N PRO A 118 18.81 -12.38 -7.99
CA PRO A 118 19.46 -13.63 -7.60
C PRO A 118 18.46 -14.78 -7.51
N GLN A 119 18.96 -16.01 -7.62
CA GLN A 119 18.12 -17.18 -7.40
C GLN A 119 17.61 -17.22 -5.96
N GLY A 120 16.34 -17.57 -5.77
CA GLY A 120 15.73 -17.59 -4.45
C GLY A 120 14.21 -17.45 -4.46
N GLU A 121 13.65 -17.38 -3.25
CA GLU A 121 12.21 -17.15 -3.04
C GLU A 121 11.89 -15.67 -2.99
N TYR A 122 10.79 -15.30 -3.62
CA TYR A 122 10.27 -13.93 -3.66
C TYR A 122 8.77 -13.90 -3.46
N HIS A 123 8.32 -12.80 -2.86
CA HIS A 123 6.92 -12.47 -2.72
C HIS A 123 6.61 -11.22 -3.55
N ILE A 124 5.64 -11.32 -4.46
CA ILE A 124 5.29 -10.26 -5.39
C ILE A 124 3.85 -9.83 -5.12
N THR A 125 3.66 -8.52 -4.95
CA THR A 125 2.33 -7.90 -4.89
C THR A 125 2.18 -6.93 -6.06
N ALA A 126 1.14 -7.12 -6.85
CA ALA A 126 0.78 -6.26 -7.98
C ALA A 126 -0.62 -5.69 -7.71
N SER A 127 -0.74 -4.36 -7.70
CA SER A 127 -2.00 -3.66 -7.42
C SER A 127 -2.46 -2.89 -8.65
N TYR A 128 -3.68 -3.11 -9.09
CA TYR A 128 -4.27 -2.43 -10.24
C TYR A 128 -5.71 -2.03 -9.92
N ARG A 129 -6.07 -0.76 -10.11
CA ARG A 129 -7.43 -0.22 -9.86
C ARG A 129 -8.04 -0.56 -8.48
N GLY A 130 -7.21 -0.74 -7.46
CA GLY A 130 -7.64 -1.11 -6.10
C GLY A 130 -7.59 -2.60 -5.80
N ASP A 131 -7.48 -3.46 -6.81
CA ASP A 131 -7.35 -4.90 -6.63
C ASP A 131 -5.89 -5.33 -6.58
N THR A 132 -5.53 -6.09 -5.54
CA THR A 132 -4.16 -6.59 -5.34
C THR A 132 -4.10 -8.08 -5.58
N LEU A 133 -3.20 -8.48 -6.47
CA LEU A 133 -2.82 -9.87 -6.69
C LEU A 133 -1.46 -10.14 -6.07
N THR A 134 -1.35 -11.31 -5.45
CA THR A 134 -0.15 -11.73 -4.73
C THR A 134 0.34 -13.07 -5.26
N ARG A 135 1.65 -13.20 -5.47
CA ARG A 135 2.32 -14.41 -5.94
C ARG A 135 3.58 -14.68 -5.13
N ASN A 136 3.74 -15.90 -4.65
CA ASN A 136 5.02 -16.41 -4.17
C ASN A 136 5.69 -17.15 -5.32
N VAL A 137 6.96 -16.86 -5.57
CA VAL A 137 7.69 -17.41 -6.71
C VAL A 137 9.10 -17.82 -6.32
N HIS A 138 9.59 -18.89 -6.95
CA HIS A 138 10.98 -19.29 -6.90
C HIS A 138 11.69 -18.92 -8.21
N VAL A 139 12.68 -18.03 -8.13
CA VAL A 139 13.53 -17.69 -9.28
C VAL A 139 14.67 -18.70 -9.35
N GLY A 140 14.61 -19.59 -10.35
CA GLY A 140 15.63 -20.60 -10.61
C GLY A 140 16.54 -20.24 -11.81
N PRO A 141 17.45 -21.14 -12.21
CA PRO A 141 18.46 -20.89 -13.25
C PRO A 141 17.87 -20.68 -14.66
N ARG A 142 16.62 -21.09 -14.92
CA ARG A 142 15.93 -20.87 -16.21
C ARG A 142 15.10 -19.58 -16.23
N GLY A 143 15.09 -18.85 -15.12
CA GLY A 143 14.13 -17.79 -14.86
C GLY A 143 12.68 -18.27 -14.78
N LEU A 144 11.76 -17.34 -14.62
CA LEU A 144 10.34 -17.59 -14.42
C LEU A 144 9.48 -16.48 -15.05
N ASP A 145 8.35 -16.89 -15.64
CA ASP A 145 7.27 -16.00 -16.07
C ASP A 145 6.14 -15.98 -15.03
N ALA A 146 5.86 -14.80 -14.48
CA ALA A 146 4.81 -14.56 -13.50
C ALA A 146 3.73 -13.65 -14.09
N ASN A 147 2.63 -14.26 -14.53
CA ASN A 147 1.52 -13.52 -15.14
C ASN A 147 0.45 -13.16 -14.11
N PHE A 148 0.03 -11.89 -14.10
CA PHE A 148 -1.02 -11.34 -13.26
C PHE A 148 -2.22 -10.99 -14.13
N HIS A 149 -3.36 -11.57 -13.77
CA HIS A 149 -4.61 -11.45 -14.51
C HIS A 149 -5.72 -11.04 -13.55
N TRP A 150 -6.17 -9.79 -13.61
CA TRP A 150 -7.31 -9.31 -12.82
C TRP A 150 -8.64 -9.74 -13.44
N ALA A 151 -9.69 -9.86 -12.64
CA ALA A 151 -11.00 -10.32 -13.10
C ALA A 151 -11.91 -9.19 -13.61
N GLY A 152 -11.57 -7.93 -13.31
CA GLY A 152 -12.39 -6.73 -13.60
C GLY A 152 -13.63 -6.59 -12.74
#